data_AF-A0A8J6XE21-F1
#
_entry.id   AF-A0A8J6XE21-F1
#
_cell.length_a   1.000
_cell.length_b   1.000
_cell.length_c   1.000
_cell.angle_alpha   90.00
_cell.angle_beta   90.00
_cell.angle_gamma   90.00
#
_symmetry.space_group_name_H-M   'P 1'
#
loop_
_entity.id
_entity.type
_entity.pdbx_description
1 polymer ?
#
loop_
_entity_poly.entity_id
_entity_poly.type
_entity_poly.pdbx_seq_one_letter_code
_entity_poly.pdbx_strand_id
1 'polypeptide(L)'
;MPLAAKDLTSLNLQLGPSWSSFEKFRAEGAKALMSLKDGKVAILHTKTGQYRILEEQDFQKILGLARDVERLRRGLRVLLHTARVVQKHPDAESLNLLVETVTMLGSLPELPTCDSFEPLLPEDLDLDPDDQVELDPNQIERPLDAKSALLGE
;
A
#
# COMPACT_ATOMS: atom_id res chain seq x y z
N MET A 1 -19.84 28.22 8.44
CA MET A 1 -19.80 26.95 7.71
C MET A 1 -19.00 25.97 8.54
N PRO A 2 -19.53 24.79 8.89
CA PRO A 2 -18.74 23.80 9.60
C PRO A 2 -17.79 23.15 8.58
N LEU A 3 -16.49 23.17 8.88
CA LEU A 3 -15.53 22.28 8.22
C LEU A 3 -16.02 20.87 8.51
N ALA A 4 -16.59 20.21 7.52
CA ALA A 4 -16.81 18.78 7.59
C ALA A 4 -15.43 18.16 7.83
N ALA A 5 -15.20 17.70 9.06
CA ALA A 5 -14.14 16.75 9.35
C ALA A 5 -14.48 15.49 8.54
N LYS A 6 -14.08 15.53 7.28
CA LYS A 6 -14.09 14.39 6.37
C LYS A 6 -13.32 13.31 7.12
N ASP A 7 -13.94 12.15 7.27
CA ASP A 7 -13.38 11.02 8.01
C ASP A 7 -11.89 10.94 7.74
N LEU A 8 -11.07 11.21 8.77
CA LEU A 8 -9.70 10.77 8.77
C LEU A 8 -9.83 9.26 8.66
N THR A 9 -9.78 8.72 7.43
CA THR A 9 -9.84 7.29 7.15
C THR A 9 -8.70 6.69 7.93
N SER A 10 -9.01 6.23 9.14
CA SER A 10 -8.03 5.74 10.08
C SER A 10 -7.39 4.55 9.39
N LEU A 11 -6.12 4.69 9.04
CA LEU A 11 -5.33 3.64 8.43
C LEU A 11 -5.21 2.52 9.49
N ASN A 12 -6.17 1.61 9.51
CA ASN A 12 -6.29 0.55 10.49
C ASN A 12 -5.41 -0.61 10.06
N LEU A 13 -4.09 -0.39 10.09
CA LEU A 13 -3.14 -1.44 9.78
C LEU A 13 -3.07 -2.44 10.92
N GLN A 14 -3.32 -3.70 10.60
CA GLN A 14 -3.28 -4.81 11.55
C GLN A 14 -2.22 -5.81 11.13
N LEU A 15 -1.65 -6.49 12.13
CA LEU A 15 -0.71 -7.56 11.85
C LEU A 15 -1.46 -8.72 11.19
N GLY A 16 -1.03 -9.07 9.98
CA GLY A 16 -1.54 -10.20 9.22
C GLY A 16 -0.81 -11.50 9.55
N PRO A 17 -1.08 -12.56 8.76
CA PRO A 17 -0.34 -13.82 8.84
C PRO A 17 1.16 -13.62 8.61
N SER A 18 1.96 -14.53 9.15
CA SER A 18 3.40 -14.57 8.93
C SER A 18 3.83 -15.96 8.48
N TRP A 19 4.50 -16.02 7.34
CA TRP A 19 5.02 -17.26 6.77
C TRP A 19 6.52 -17.33 6.95
N SER A 20 6.99 -18.37 7.63
CA SER A 20 8.40 -18.55 7.93
C SER A 20 9.26 -18.94 6.72
N SER A 21 8.64 -19.30 5.59
CA SER A 21 9.32 -19.59 4.32
C SER A 21 8.37 -19.43 3.13
N PHE A 22 8.93 -19.32 1.92
CA PHE A 22 8.17 -19.26 0.66
C PHE A 22 7.37 -20.54 0.42
N GLU A 23 7.90 -21.70 0.80
CA GLU A 23 7.24 -22.99 0.63
C GLU A 23 5.96 -23.08 1.47
N LYS A 24 5.96 -22.53 2.69
CA LYS A 24 4.75 -22.46 3.52
C LYS A 24 3.69 -21.53 2.91
N PHE A 25 4.11 -20.37 2.42
CA PHE A 25 3.21 -19.45 1.72
C PHE A 25 2.59 -20.10 0.48
N ARG A 26 3.42 -20.77 -0.34
CA ARG A 26 2.97 -21.49 -1.54
C ARG A 26 2.01 -22.63 -1.22
N ALA A 27 2.24 -23.38 -0.14
CA ALA A 27 1.38 -24.50 0.27
C ALA A 27 -0.07 -24.06 0.58
N GLU A 28 -0.26 -22.83 1.05
CA GLU A 28 -1.60 -22.26 1.32
C GLU A 28 -2.31 -21.76 0.04
N GLY A 29 -1.56 -21.54 -1.05
CA GLY A 29 -2.09 -21.15 -2.36
C GLY A 29 -2.91 -19.86 -2.33
N ALA A 30 -3.96 -19.78 -3.15
CA ALA A 30 -4.80 -18.58 -3.26
C ALA A 30 -5.45 -18.15 -1.93
N LYS A 31 -5.63 -19.07 -0.98
CA LYS A 31 -6.22 -18.78 0.34
C LYS A 31 -5.30 -17.90 1.20
N ALA A 32 -3.99 -17.97 1.00
CA ALA A 32 -3.02 -17.11 1.70
C ALA A 32 -3.34 -15.63 1.49
N LEU A 33 -3.64 -15.25 0.24
CA LEU A 33 -3.92 -13.86 -0.15
C LEU A 33 -5.36 -13.43 0.16
N MET A 34 -6.32 -14.35 0.23
CA MET A 34 -7.69 -14.01 0.65
C MET A 34 -7.76 -13.49 2.09
N SER A 35 -6.80 -13.89 2.93
CA SER A 35 -6.73 -13.48 4.34
C SER A 35 -6.19 -12.06 4.55
N LEU A 36 -5.68 -11.42 3.49
CA LEU A 36 -4.89 -10.19 3.48
C LEU A 36 -5.70 -8.90 3.22
N LYS A 37 -7.03 -8.98 3.34
CA LYS A 37 -7.93 -7.83 3.17
C LYS A 37 -8.02 -6.97 4.44
N ASP A 38 -8.59 -5.79 4.28
CA ASP A 38 -9.02 -4.90 5.36
C ASP A 38 -7.87 -4.41 6.26
N GLY A 39 -6.80 -3.85 5.67
CA GLY A 39 -5.70 -3.24 6.42
C GLY A 39 -4.69 -4.23 6.98
N LYS A 40 -4.73 -5.51 6.58
CA LYS A 40 -3.77 -6.50 7.09
C LYS A 40 -2.44 -6.41 6.38
N VAL A 41 -1.36 -6.45 7.16
CA VAL A 41 0.01 -6.50 6.68
C VAL A 41 0.63 -7.85 7.04
N ALA A 42 0.76 -8.73 6.06
CA ALA A 42 1.40 -10.02 6.26
C ALA A 42 2.92 -9.94 6.09
N ILE A 43 3.60 -10.96 6.62
CA ILE A 43 5.06 -11.06 6.58
C ILE A 43 5.45 -12.35 5.86
N LEU A 44 6.30 -12.24 4.84
CA LEU A 44 6.92 -13.39 4.20
C LEU A 44 8.42 -13.39 4.50
N HIS A 45 8.90 -14.44 5.17
CA HIS A 45 10.31 -14.67 5.39
C HIS A 45 10.89 -15.50 4.25
N THR A 46 12.03 -15.07 3.70
CA THR A 46 12.80 -15.81 2.70
C THR A 46 14.25 -15.92 3.15
N LYS A 47 15.07 -16.66 2.38
CA LYS A 47 16.52 -16.71 2.59
C LYS A 47 17.20 -15.35 2.35
N THR A 48 16.58 -14.49 1.54
CA THR A 48 17.11 -13.18 1.14
C THR A 48 16.63 -12.04 2.02
N GLY A 49 15.59 -12.23 2.82
CA GLY A 49 15.09 -11.19 3.73
C GLY A 49 13.66 -11.39 4.19
N GLN A 50 13.01 -10.28 4.55
CA GLN A 50 11.60 -10.24 4.92
C GLN A 50 10.84 -9.31 4.00
N TYR A 51 9.74 -9.79 3.46
CA TYR A 51 8.82 -9.02 2.64
C TYR A 51 7.54 -8.73 3.42
N ARG A 52 6.89 -7.62 3.08
CA ARG A 52 5.57 -7.25 3.58
C ARG A 52 4.59 -7.33 2.44
N ILE A 53 3.47 -7.98 2.68
CA ILE A 53 2.39 -8.15 1.71
C ILE A 53 1.17 -7.44 2.27
N LEU A 54 0.52 -6.64 1.44
CA LEU A 54 -0.67 -5.87 1.77
C LEU A 54 -1.51 -5.69 0.50
N GLU A 55 -2.79 -5.34 0.67
CA GLU A 55 -3.65 -5.00 -0.46
C GLU A 55 -3.23 -3.68 -1.11
N GLU A 56 -3.37 -3.60 -2.44
CA GLU A 56 -3.00 -2.41 -3.22
C GLU A 56 -3.70 -1.14 -2.70
N GLN A 57 -4.98 -1.26 -2.32
CA GLN A 57 -5.73 -0.14 -1.76
C GLN A 57 -5.09 0.41 -0.47
N ASP A 58 -4.60 -0.48 0.40
CA ASP A 58 -3.95 -0.07 1.65
C ASP A 58 -2.55 0.49 1.39
N PHE A 59 -1.82 -0.07 0.43
CA PHE A 59 -0.54 0.48 -0.03
C PHE A 59 -0.70 1.92 -0.52
N GLN A 60 -1.72 2.20 -1.33
CA GLN A 60 -1.95 3.51 -1.91
C GLN A 60 -2.38 4.54 -0.86
N LYS A 61 -3.16 4.12 0.15
CA LYS A 61 -3.45 4.97 1.32
C LYS A 61 -2.18 5.32 2.10
N ILE A 62 -1.30 4.34 2.37
CA ILE A 62 -0.01 4.58 3.03
C ILE A 62 0.86 5.54 2.21
N LEU A 63 0.94 5.31 0.89
CA LEU A 63 1.73 6.13 -0.02
C LEU A 63 1.20 7.56 -0.08
N GLY A 64 -0.12 7.75 -0.16
CA GLY A 64 -0.77 9.06 -0.10
C GLY A 64 -0.42 9.79 1.20
N LEU A 65 -0.58 9.12 2.34
CA LEU A 65 -0.23 9.69 3.65
C LEU A 65 1.25 10.08 3.75
N ALA A 66 2.16 9.23 3.27
CA ALA A 66 3.58 9.52 3.27
C ALA A 66 3.93 10.76 2.42
N ARG A 67 3.27 10.91 1.26
CA ARG A 67 3.43 12.09 0.40
C ARG A 67 2.88 13.36 1.06
N ASP A 68 1.73 13.27 1.72
CA ASP A 68 1.16 14.40 2.45
C ASP A 68 2.06 14.85 3.61
N VAL A 69 2.61 13.90 4.38
CA VAL A 69 3.58 14.20 5.45
C VAL A 69 4.83 14.88 4.88
N GLU A 70 5.40 14.36 3.79
CA GLU A 70 6.57 14.98 3.16
C GLU A 70 6.28 16.40 2.66
N ARG A 71 5.09 16.61 2.08
CA ARG A 71 4.63 17.94 1.66
C ARG A 71 4.48 18.90 2.83
N LEU A 72 3.85 18.48 3.92
CA LEU A 72 3.71 19.29 5.13
C LEU A 72 5.09 19.66 5.72
N ARG A 73 6.01 18.70 5.78
CA ARG A 73 7.39 18.94 6.25
C ARG A 73 8.12 19.97 5.41
N ARG A 74 7.98 19.90 4.07
CA ARG A 74 8.57 20.88 3.15
C ARG A 74 7.94 22.26 3.34
N GLY A 75 6.61 22.31 3.42
CA GLY A 75 5.87 23.54 3.65
C GLY A 75 6.25 24.25 4.96
N LEU A 76 6.34 23.51 6.06
CA LEU A 76 6.79 24.03 7.35
C LEU A 76 8.24 24.55 7.30
N ARG A 77 9.12 23.91 6.53
CA ARG A 77 10.49 24.38 6.33
C ARG A 77 10.54 25.74 5.62
N VAL A 78 9.70 25.94 4.60
CA VAL A 78 9.57 27.23 3.91
C VAL A 78 9.04 28.28 4.88
N LEU A 79 7.99 27.98 5.62
CA LEU A 79 7.41 28.89 6.62
C LEU A 79 8.43 29.31 7.68
N LEU A 80 9.24 28.37 8.18
CA LEU A 80 10.32 28.66 9.13
C LEU A 80 11.39 29.58 8.51
N HIS A 81 11.71 29.39 7.22
CA HIS A 81 12.65 30.26 6.52
C HIS A 81 12.10 31.68 6.39
N THR A 82 10.85 31.83 5.93
CA THR A 82 10.21 33.13 5.78
C THR A 82 10.06 33.85 7.13
N ALA A 83 9.71 33.14 8.19
CA ALA A 83 9.65 33.71 9.54
C ALA A 83 11.01 34.24 10.02
N ARG A 84 12.12 33.55 9.67
CA ARG A 84 13.48 34.04 9.97
C ARG A 84 13.85 35.26 9.14
N VAL A 85 13.38 35.36 7.90
CA VAL A 85 13.57 36.56 7.06
C VAL A 85 12.87 37.75 7.71
N VAL A 86 11.60 37.61 8.10
CA VAL A 86 10.84 38.65 8.81
C VAL A 86 11.52 39.04 10.13
N GLN A 87 12.05 38.07 10.88
CA GLN A 87 12.76 38.35 12.12
C GLN A 87 14.02 39.22 11.90
N LYS A 88 14.73 39.01 10.79
CA LYS A 88 15.93 39.79 10.44
C LYS A 88 15.60 41.13 9.78
N HIS A 89 14.52 41.16 9.00
CA HIS A 89 14.08 42.29 8.20
C HIS A 89 12.55 42.44 8.36
N PRO A 90 12.07 43.17 9.38
CA PRO A 90 10.64 43.33 9.64
C PRO A 90 10.05 44.45 8.76
N ASP A 91 10.26 44.37 7.46
CA ASP A 91 9.70 45.28 6.47
C ASP A 91 8.39 44.74 5.87
N ALA A 92 7.67 45.62 5.16
CA ALA A 92 6.37 45.28 4.59
C ALA A 92 6.44 44.16 3.53
N GLU A 93 7.54 44.06 2.78
CA GLU A 93 7.73 43.03 1.76
C GLU A 93 7.98 41.67 2.41
N SER A 94 8.83 41.61 3.43
CA SER A 94 9.08 40.41 4.22
C SER A 94 7.81 39.90 4.92
N LEU A 95 6.98 40.80 5.45
CA LEU A 95 5.69 40.44 6.05
C LEU A 95 4.70 39.92 5.01
N ASN A 96 4.62 40.54 3.83
CA ASN A 96 3.78 40.07 2.74
C ASN A 96 4.19 38.68 2.26
N LEU A 97 5.50 38.42 2.15
CA LEU A 97 6.04 37.10 1.80
C LEU A 97 5.61 36.02 2.82
N LEU A 98 5.58 36.35 4.12
CA LEU A 98 5.09 35.43 5.15
C LEU A 98 3.61 35.12 4.97
N VAL A 99 2.78 36.15 4.74
CA VAL A 99 1.34 35.99 4.50
C VAL A 99 1.07 35.15 3.26
N GLU A 100 1.79 35.40 2.17
CA GLU A 100 1.68 34.62 0.93
C GLU A 100 2.09 33.16 1.16
N THR A 101 3.20 32.91 1.86
CA THR A 101 3.67 31.57 2.19
C THR A 101 2.64 30.79 3.00
N VAL A 102 2.03 31.42 4.01
CA VAL A 102 0.98 30.81 4.85
C VAL A 102 -0.26 30.53 4.02
N THR A 103 -0.66 31.45 3.16
CA THR A 103 -1.83 31.29 2.28
C THR A 103 -1.63 30.15 1.29
N MET A 104 -0.45 30.06 0.67
CA MET A 104 -0.08 28.97 -0.23
C MET A 104 -0.10 27.62 0.51
N LEU A 105 0.43 27.54 1.73
CA LEU A 105 0.45 26.31 2.51
C LEU A 105 -0.96 25.87 2.95
N GLY A 106 -1.81 26.82 3.34
CA GLY A 106 -3.19 26.57 3.77
C GLY A 106 -4.17 26.26 2.63
N SER A 107 -3.78 26.54 1.38
CA SER A 107 -4.59 26.27 0.17
C SER A 107 -4.11 25.07 -0.63
N LEU A 108 -3.12 24.31 -0.12
CA LEU A 108 -2.67 23.09 -0.79
C LEU A 108 -3.84 22.08 -0.88
N PRO A 109 -4.22 21.63 -2.09
CA PRO A 109 -5.27 20.63 -2.25
C PRO A 109 -4.84 19.32 -1.57
N GLU A 110 -5.76 18.49 -1.10
CA GLU A 110 -5.41 17.12 -0.71
C GLU A 110 -4.81 16.38 -1.92
N LEU A 111 -3.74 15.59 -1.72
CA LEU A 111 -3.24 14.78 -2.82
C LEU A 111 -4.33 13.79 -3.24
N PRO A 112 -4.54 13.57 -4.55
CA PRO A 112 -5.51 12.58 -4.98
C PRO A 112 -5.06 11.21 -4.46
N THR A 113 -5.84 10.64 -3.53
CA THR A 113 -5.84 9.20 -3.33
C THR A 113 -6.51 8.61 -4.57
N CYS A 114 -5.82 7.72 -5.25
CA CYS A 114 -6.42 7.01 -6.36
C CYS A 114 -7.44 6.03 -5.76
N ASP A 115 -8.73 6.31 -5.93
CA ASP A 115 -9.81 5.54 -5.29
C ASP A 115 -10.22 4.30 -6.10
N SER A 116 -9.72 4.17 -7.33
CA SER A 116 -9.99 3.07 -8.24
C SER A 116 -8.71 2.65 -8.95
N PHE A 117 -8.42 1.36 -8.91
CA PHE A 117 -7.32 0.75 -9.65
C PHE A 117 -7.87 -0.34 -10.54
N GLU A 118 -7.34 -0.48 -11.75
CA GLU A 118 -7.58 -1.68 -12.53
C GLU A 118 -7.02 -2.87 -11.74
N PRO A 119 -7.80 -3.94 -11.54
CA PRO A 119 -7.28 -5.17 -10.97
C PRO A 119 -6.06 -5.60 -11.79
N LEU A 120 -4.94 -5.83 -11.10
CA LEU A 120 -3.78 -6.44 -11.74
C LEU A 120 -4.24 -7.80 -12.28
N LEU A 121 -4.36 -7.89 -13.60
CA LEU A 121 -4.44 -9.18 -14.26
C LEU A 121 -3.10 -9.86 -14.02
N PRO A 122 -3.06 -11.18 -13.80
CA PRO A 122 -1.82 -11.91 -13.82
C PRO A 122 -1.08 -11.52 -15.10
N GLU A 123 0.13 -10.97 -14.98
CA GLU A 123 0.99 -10.79 -16.15
C GLU A 123 1.07 -12.15 -16.85
N ASP A 124 0.89 -12.15 -18.17
CA ASP A 124 1.01 -13.38 -18.96
C ASP A 124 2.31 -14.06 -18.54
N LEU A 125 2.15 -15.26 -17.97
CA LEU A 125 3.24 -16.08 -17.51
C LEU A 125 3.96 -16.62 -18.75
N ASP A 126 4.69 -15.76 -19.44
CA ASP A 126 5.84 -16.17 -20.24
C ASP A 126 6.89 -16.67 -19.23
N LEU A 127 6.59 -17.83 -18.63
CA LEU A 127 7.51 -18.57 -17.80
C LEU A 127 8.71 -18.86 -18.69
N ASP A 128 9.89 -18.46 -18.23
CA ASP A 128 11.13 -18.93 -18.82
C ASP A 128 11.02 -20.46 -18.92
N PRO A 129 11.24 -21.09 -20.09
CA PRO A 129 11.25 -22.54 -20.18
C PRO A 129 12.17 -23.21 -19.15
N ASP A 130 13.18 -22.48 -18.62
CA ASP A 130 14.04 -22.93 -17.53
C ASP A 130 13.37 -22.92 -16.13
N ASP A 131 12.26 -22.19 -15.96
CA ASP A 131 11.41 -22.18 -14.75
C ASP A 131 10.26 -23.22 -14.84
N GLN A 132 10.22 -24.05 -15.88
CA GLN A 132 9.28 -25.17 -15.96
C GLN A 132 9.60 -26.23 -14.91
N VAL A 133 8.74 -26.29 -13.89
CA VAL A 133 8.78 -27.37 -12.90
C VAL A 133 8.20 -28.63 -13.54
N GLU A 134 9.05 -29.60 -13.88
CA GLU A 134 8.62 -30.95 -14.27
C GLU A 134 7.92 -31.62 -13.08
N LEU A 135 6.60 -31.50 -13.00
CA LEU A 135 5.79 -32.16 -11.98
C LEU A 135 5.24 -33.47 -12.53
N ASP A 136 5.52 -34.58 -11.84
CA ASP A 136 4.85 -35.86 -12.09
C ASP A 136 3.35 -35.68 -11.82
N PRO A 137 2.47 -35.84 -12.83
CA PRO A 137 1.03 -35.66 -12.68
C PRO A 137 0.40 -36.52 -11.58
N ASN A 138 1.06 -37.63 -11.21
CA ASN A 138 0.60 -38.56 -10.19
C ASN A 138 0.89 -38.10 -8.75
N GLN A 139 1.72 -37.08 -8.56
CA GLN A 139 2.07 -36.55 -7.23
C GLN A 139 1.22 -35.34 -6.81
N ILE A 140 0.35 -34.87 -7.71
CA ILE A 140 -0.56 -33.76 -7.43
C ILE A 140 -1.88 -34.36 -6.96
N GLU A 141 -2.13 -34.37 -5.65
CA GLU A 141 -3.45 -34.72 -5.11
C GLU A 141 -4.49 -33.70 -5.59
N ARG A 142 -5.32 -34.11 -6.55
CA ARG A 142 -6.40 -33.30 -7.10
C ARG A 142 -7.65 -33.49 -6.24
N PRO A 143 -8.26 -32.42 -5.71
CA PRO A 143 -9.53 -32.54 -5.02
C PRO A 143 -10.63 -32.88 -6.03
N LEU A 144 -11.22 -34.08 -5.88
CA LEU A 144 -12.46 -34.57 -6.48
C LEU A 144 -12.39 -34.94 -7.98
N ASP A 145 -11.97 -36.17 -8.27
CA ASP A 145 -12.50 -36.91 -9.43
C ASP A 145 -13.97 -37.25 -9.15
N ALA A 146 -14.87 -36.35 -9.56
CA ALA A 146 -16.32 -36.51 -9.54
C ALA A 146 -16.83 -37.55 -10.56
N LYS A 147 -16.22 -38.75 -10.57
CA LYS A 147 -16.67 -39.92 -11.33
C LYS A 147 -16.75 -41.22 -10.53
N SER A 148 -16.46 -41.19 -9.22
CA SER A 148 -16.67 -42.35 -8.33
C SER A 148 -18.02 -42.32 -7.58
N ALA A 149 -18.87 -41.31 -7.80
CA ALA A 149 -20.16 -41.19 -7.10
C ALA A 149 -21.40 -41.60 -7.92
N LEU A 150 -21.24 -42.12 -9.15
CA LEU A 150 -22.38 -42.41 -10.05
C LEU A 150 -22.31 -43.75 -10.83
N LEU A 151 -21.62 -44.78 -10.33
CA LEU A 151 -21.78 -46.20 -10.71
C LEU A 151 -21.20 -47.04 -9.56
N GLY A 152 -21.86 -47.99 -8.89
CA GLY A 152 -23.18 -48.58 -8.95
C GLY A 152 -23.23 -49.62 -7.81
N GLU A 153 -24.43 -49.82 -7.29
CA GLU A 153 -24.96 -50.98 -6.53
C GLU A 153 -24.08 -51.72 -5.51
#